data_AF-A0A7Y2F9G2-F1
#
_entry.id   AF-A0A7Y2F9G2-F1
#
_cell.length_a   1.000
_cell.length_b   1.000
_cell.length_c   1.000
_cell.angle_alpha   90.00
_cell.angle_beta   90.00
_cell.angle_gamma   90.00
#
_symmetry.space_group_name_H-M   'P 1'
#
loop_
_entity.id
_entity.type
_entity.pdbx_description
1 polymer ?
#
loop_
_entity_poly.entity_id
_entity_poly.type
_entity_poly.pdbx_seq_one_letter_code
_entity_poly.pdbx_strand_id
1 'polypeptide(L)'
;MSGEFHGWKQRGCEWVFADIHGVQQTPNIFVIINFGKTNSSRDALSAIMAAMAQFPGRLHLRRSESTNQLIDKLVEAAVLRVAPITGGEHEELGVLGIRKATPPKAPWWKIWK
;
A
#
# COMPACT_ATOMS: atom_id res chain seq x y z
N MET A 1 -15.12 4.46 -14.79
CA MET A 1 -14.81 5.63 -13.96
C MET A 1 -13.36 5.51 -13.50
N SER A 2 -12.45 6.15 -14.23
CA SER A 2 -11.04 6.29 -13.86
C SER A 2 -10.93 7.46 -12.89
N GLY A 3 -11.16 7.20 -11.60
CA GLY A 3 -10.90 8.18 -10.57
C GLY A 3 -9.40 8.43 -10.49
N GLU A 4 -8.96 9.59 -10.98
CA GLU A 4 -7.62 10.09 -10.68
C GLU A 4 -7.53 10.33 -9.18
N PHE A 5 -6.93 9.39 -8.44
CA PHE A 5 -6.65 9.62 -7.05
C PHE A 5 -5.50 10.64 -6.94
N HIS A 6 -5.86 11.89 -6.68
CA HIS A 6 -4.96 13.02 -6.50
C HIS A 6 -4.23 12.95 -5.15
N GLY A 7 -3.29 12.02 -5.00
CA GLY A 7 -2.34 11.96 -3.89
C GLY A 7 -2.95 11.89 -2.48
N TRP A 8 -2.07 11.98 -1.49
CA TRP A 8 -2.43 12.07 -0.08
C TRP A 8 -2.74 13.51 0.30
N LYS A 9 -3.85 13.73 1.00
CA LYS A 9 -4.30 15.05 1.48
C LYS A 9 -4.13 15.14 2.98
N GLN A 10 -3.49 16.20 3.45
CA GLN A 10 -3.34 16.44 4.89
C GLN A 10 -4.67 16.89 5.51
N ARG A 11 -5.03 16.31 6.64
CA ARG A 11 -6.16 16.69 7.50
C ARG A 11 -5.69 16.73 8.95
N GLY A 12 -5.33 17.93 9.42
CA GLY A 12 -4.72 18.10 10.74
C GLY A 12 -3.38 17.38 10.83
N CYS A 13 -3.26 16.44 11.77
CA CYS A 13 -2.06 15.64 11.99
C CYS A 13 -2.00 14.37 11.13
N GLU A 14 -3.07 14.04 10.40
CA GLU A 14 -3.15 12.85 9.56
C GLU A 14 -3.12 13.20 8.07
N TRP A 15 -2.84 12.17 7.27
CA TRP A 15 -2.94 12.18 5.83
C TRP A 15 -3.99 11.19 5.40
N VAL A 16 -4.80 11.57 4.41
CA VAL A 16 -5.92 10.77 3.94
C VAL A 16 -5.84 10.58 2.43
N PHE A 17 -6.01 9.34 1.99
CA PHE A 17 -6.18 8.93 0.59
C PHE A 17 -7.45 8.11 0.50
N ALA A 18 -8.53 8.68 -0.05
CA ALA A 18 -9.87 8.09 0.04
C ALA A 18 -10.25 7.79 1.51
N ASP A 19 -10.44 6.51 1.87
CA ASP A 19 -10.70 6.05 3.24
C ASP A 19 -9.46 5.45 3.93
N ILE A 20 -8.27 5.66 3.36
CA ILE A 20 -7.00 5.16 3.88
C ILE A 20 -6.32 6.30 4.65
N HIS A 21 -5.88 5.99 5.87
CA HIS A 21 -5.26 6.94 6.78
C HIS A 21 -3.78 6.63 6.97
N GLY A 22 -3.00 7.69 7.04
CA GLY A 22 -1.57 7.63 7.30
C GLY A 22 -1.11 8.80 8.16
N VAL A 23 0.07 8.65 8.74
CA VAL A 23 0.72 9.67 9.54
C VAL A 23 2.17 9.79 9.11
N GLN A 24 2.67 11.02 9.10
CA GLN A 24 4.10 11.25 8.93
C GLN A 24 4.74 11.21 10.31
N GLN A 25 5.34 10.07 10.66
CA GLN A 25 5.93 9.87 11.99
C GLN A 25 7.24 10.66 12.14
N THR A 26 8.03 10.73 11.07
CA THR A 26 9.23 11.57 10.99
C THR A 26 9.29 12.21 9.59
N PRO A 27 10.14 13.22 9.36
CA PRO A 27 10.33 13.77 8.02
C PRO A 27 10.65 12.72 6.94
N ASN A 28 11.23 11.58 7.35
CA ASN A 28 11.68 10.51 6.46
C ASN A 28 10.86 9.21 6.57
N ILE A 29 9.80 9.16 7.38
CA ILE A 29 8.99 7.96 7.56
C ILE A 29 7.52 8.33 7.48
N PHE A 30 6.84 7.77 6.48
CA PHE A 30 5.39 7.81 6.36
C PHE A 30 4.83 6.44 6.74
N VAL A 31 3.78 6.42 7.56
CA VAL A 31 3.16 5.20 8.06
C VAL A 31 1.71 5.18 7.63
N ILE A 32 1.30 4.16 6.88
CA ILE A 32 -0.11 3.87 6.65
C ILE A 32 -0.63 3.14 7.88
N ILE A 33 -1.57 3.75 8.59
CA ILE A 33 -2.07 3.23 9.88
C ILE A 33 -3.40 2.51 9.74
N ASN A 34 -4.15 2.77 8.67
CA ASN A 34 -5.45 2.15 8.45
C ASN A 34 -5.78 2.10 6.95
N PHE A 35 -6.15 0.94 6.44
CA PHE A 35 -6.62 0.74 5.06
C PHE A 35 -8.13 0.89 4.91
N GLY A 36 -8.88 1.26 5.96
CA GLY A 36 -10.35 1.33 5.90
C GLY A 36 -11.01 -0.05 5.86
N LYS A 37 -12.35 -0.11 6.00
CA LYS A 37 -13.10 -1.38 6.06
C LYS A 37 -13.54 -1.91 4.69
N THR A 38 -13.64 -1.03 3.69
CA THR A 38 -14.28 -1.30 2.40
C THR A 38 -13.32 -1.26 1.21
N ASN A 39 -12.05 -0.93 1.44
CA ASN A 39 -11.11 -0.71 0.35
C ASN A 39 -10.67 -2.02 -0.29
N SER A 40 -10.59 -2.00 -1.63
CA SER A 40 -10.08 -3.12 -2.39
C SER A 40 -8.56 -3.17 -2.35
N SER A 41 -7.96 -4.33 -2.69
CA SER A 41 -6.52 -4.46 -2.87
C SER A 41 -5.94 -3.45 -3.86
N ARG A 42 -6.74 -3.00 -4.85
CA ARG A 42 -6.35 -2.00 -5.83
C ARG A 42 -6.26 -0.60 -5.22
N ASP A 43 -7.20 -0.23 -4.36
CA ASP A 43 -7.22 1.08 -3.71
C ASP A 43 -6.06 1.19 -2.71
N ALA A 44 -5.84 0.12 -1.94
CA ALA A 44 -4.68 0.01 -1.06
C ALA A 44 -3.36 0.15 -1.83
N LEU A 45 -3.21 -0.57 -2.95
CA LEU A 45 -2.01 -0.47 -3.77
C LEU A 45 -1.82 0.94 -4.33
N SER A 46 -2.90 1.58 -4.77
CA SER A 46 -2.86 2.95 -5.29
C SER A 46 -2.42 3.94 -4.21
N ALA A 47 -2.90 3.76 -2.98
CA ALA A 47 -2.48 4.57 -1.83
C ALA A 47 -0.99 4.36 -1.48
N ILE A 48 -0.51 3.11 -1.48
CA ILE A 48 0.91 2.79 -1.25
C ILE A 48 1.78 3.43 -2.34
N MET A 49 1.40 3.27 -3.62
CA MET A 49 2.13 3.90 -4.74
C MET A 49 2.14 5.42 -4.63
N ALA A 50 0.99 6.03 -4.30
CA ALA A 50 0.90 7.47 -4.11
C ALA A 50 1.76 7.92 -2.92
N ALA A 51 1.81 7.16 -1.83
CA ALA A 51 2.65 7.47 -0.68
C ALA A 51 4.14 7.42 -1.05
N MET A 52 4.57 6.37 -1.75
CA MET A 52 5.96 6.24 -2.21
C MET A 52 6.38 7.37 -3.16
N ALA A 53 5.45 7.93 -3.94
CA ALA A 53 5.74 9.04 -4.85
C ALA A 53 5.75 10.40 -4.13
N GLN A 54 4.85 10.60 -3.15
CA GLN A 54 4.68 11.88 -2.47
C GLN A 54 5.64 12.08 -1.29
N PHE A 55 6.03 10.99 -0.62
CA PHE A 55 6.92 11.03 0.54
C PHE A 55 8.25 10.38 0.14
N PRO A 56 9.36 11.13 0.01
CA PRO A 56 10.64 10.63 -0.49
C PRO A 56 11.38 9.69 0.49
N GLY A 57 10.76 9.38 1.63
CA GLY A 57 11.32 8.57 2.70
C GLY A 57 10.90 7.10 2.66
N ARG A 58 11.07 6.43 3.80
CA ARG A 58 10.60 5.06 4.01
C ARG A 58 9.09 5.06 4.19
N LEU A 59 8.43 4.06 3.60
CA LEU A 59 7.02 3.79 3.78
C LEU A 59 6.85 2.58 4.68
N HIS A 60 6.12 2.73 5.78
CA HIS A 60 5.75 1.63 6.67
C HIS A 60 4.24 1.38 6.61
N LEU A 61 3.84 0.15 6.86
CA LEU A 61 2.46 -0.27 7.02
C LEU A 61 2.28 -0.78 8.45
N ARG A 62 1.39 -0.16 9.22
CA ARG A 62 1.06 -0.65 10.55
C ARG A 62 0.14 -1.86 10.43
N ARG A 63 0.51 -2.94 11.12
CA ARG A 63 -0.34 -4.11 11.25
C ARG A 63 -1.44 -3.84 12.26
N SER A 64 -2.64 -4.22 11.89
CA SER A 64 -3.81 -4.24 12.76
C SER A 64 -4.74 -5.36 12.30
N GLU A 65 -5.67 -5.76 13.16
CA GLU A 65 -6.60 -6.85 12.87
C GLU A 65 -7.40 -6.58 11.59
N SER A 66 -7.73 -5.32 11.30
CA SER A 66 -8.44 -4.91 10.09
C SER A 66 -7.57 -4.79 8.84
N THR A 67 -6.26 -4.60 8.98
CA THR A 67 -5.36 -4.35 7.84
C THR A 67 -4.57 -5.59 7.41
N ASN A 68 -4.34 -6.53 8.33
CA ASN A 68 -3.53 -7.72 8.09
C ASN A 68 -4.01 -8.55 6.90
N GLN A 69 -5.31 -8.84 6.82
CA GLN A 69 -5.85 -9.65 5.70
C GLN A 69 -5.56 -9.04 4.33
N LEU A 70 -5.60 -7.71 4.23
CA LEU A 70 -5.37 -7.03 2.96
C LEU A 70 -3.88 -6.98 2.62
N ILE A 71 -3.02 -6.74 3.61
CA ILE A 71 -1.57 -6.77 3.44
C ILE A 71 -1.11 -8.17 3.04
N ASP A 72 -1.56 -9.20 3.76
CA ASP A 72 -1.18 -10.59 3.50
C ASP A 72 -1.58 -11.02 2.09
N LYS A 73 -2.80 -10.67 1.64
CA LYS A 73 -3.23 -10.89 0.23
C LYS A 73 -2.30 -10.23 -0.80
N LEU A 74 -1.85 -9.00 -0.54
CA LEU A 74 -0.95 -8.28 -1.45
C LEU A 74 0.46 -8.89 -1.47
N VAL A 75 0.92 -9.41 -0.33
CA VAL A 75 2.20 -10.11 -0.20
C VAL A 75 2.15 -11.48 -0.86
N GLU A 76 1.10 -12.27 -0.61
CA GLU A 76 0.86 -13.59 -1.22
C GLU A 76 0.76 -13.51 -2.74
N ALA A 77 0.11 -12.46 -3.27
CA ALA A 77 0.04 -12.21 -4.70
C ALA A 77 1.39 -11.74 -5.32
N ALA A 78 2.45 -11.65 -4.51
CA ALA A 78 3.78 -11.12 -4.87
C ALA A 78 3.75 -9.70 -5.45
N VAL A 79 2.70 -8.93 -5.15
CA VAL A 79 2.52 -7.54 -5.59
C VAL A 79 3.27 -6.60 -4.66
N LEU A 80 3.29 -6.91 -3.36
CA LEU A 80 3.92 -6.09 -2.33
C LEU A 80 5.09 -6.83 -1.68
N ARG A 81 6.29 -6.23 -1.69
CA ARG A 81 7.44 -6.71 -0.92
C ARG A 81 7.59 -5.89 0.34
N VAL A 82 7.55 -6.57 1.48
CA VAL A 82 7.65 -5.95 2.81
C VAL A 82 8.69 -6.69 3.66
N ALA A 83 9.19 -6.02 4.69
CA ALA A 83 9.99 -6.63 5.75
C ALA A 83 9.51 -6.14 7.13
N PRO A 84 9.56 -7.00 8.17
CA PRO A 84 9.21 -6.59 9.52
C PRO A 84 10.18 -5.51 10.02
N ILE A 85 9.61 -4.50 10.68
CA ILE A 85 10.38 -3.47 11.40
C ILE A 85 10.42 -3.86 12.87
N THR A 86 11.62 -4.15 13.37
CA THR A 86 11.84 -4.48 14.78
C THR A 86 12.13 -3.21 15.59
N GLY A 87 11.58 -3.11 16.80
CA GLY A 87 11.91 -2.05 17.76
C GLY A 87 11.01 -0.81 17.75
N GLY A 88 9.87 -0.85 17.06
CA GLY A 88 8.82 0.16 17.17
C GLY A 88 7.81 -0.16 18.28
N GLU A 89 7.03 0.84 18.71
CA GLU A 89 5.90 0.66 19.64
C GLU A 89 4.77 -0.18 19.04
N HIS A 90 4.70 -0.24 17.71
CA HIS A 90 3.69 -0.98 16.96
C HIS A 90 4.35 -2.00 16.02
N GLU A 91 3.63 -3.07 15.72
CA GLU A 91 4.01 -3.99 14.66
C GLU A 91 3.86 -3.29 13.30
N GLU A 92 4.99 -3.04 12.65
CA GLU A 92 5.05 -2.36 11.36
C GLU A 92 5.84 -3.17 10.34
N LEU A 93 5.46 -3.00 9.08
CA LEU A 93 6.08 -3.60 7.91
C LEU A 93 6.65 -2.51 7.02
N GLY A 94 7.96 -2.50 6.81
CA GLY A 94 8.61 -1.60 5.87
C GLY A 94 8.35 -2.05 4.43
N VAL A 95 7.83 -1.15 3.59
CA VAL A 95 7.63 -1.41 2.16
C VAL A 95 8.98 -1.32 1.45
N LEU A 96 9.39 -2.43 0.84
CA LEU A 96 10.63 -2.54 0.07
C LEU A 96 10.42 -2.28 -1.42
N GLY A 97 9.20 -2.48 -1.91
CA GLY A 97 8.85 -2.20 -3.29
C GLY A 97 7.55 -2.86 -3.73
N ILE A 98 7.05 -2.41 -4.87
CA ILE A 98 5.83 -2.90 -5.50
C ILE A 98 6.19 -3.53 -6.84
N ARG A 99 5.70 -4.74 -7.08
CA ARG A 99 5.78 -5.40 -8.39
C ARG A 99 4.45 -5.27 -9.10
N LYS A 100 4.48 -4.98 -10.40
CA LYS A 100 3.30 -5.15 -11.24
C LYS A 100 3.00 -6.64 -11.27
N ALA A 101 1.76 -7.03 -10.95
CA ALA A 101 1.30 -8.39 -11.16
C ALA A 101 1.56 -8.75 -12.63
N THR A 102 2.37 -9.78 -12.87
CA THR A 102 2.60 -10.27 -14.23
C THR A 102 1.25 -10.75 -14.76
N PRO A 103 0.76 -10.26 -15.92
CA PRO A 103 -0.47 -10.79 -16.49
C PRO A 103 -0.30 -12.30 -16.68
N PRO A 104 -1.34 -13.11 -16.42
CA PRO A 104 -1.26 -14.54 -16.70
C PRO A 104 -0.84 -14.71 -18.17
N LYS A 105 0.22 -15.49 -18.41
CA LYS A 105 0.70 -15.76 -19.77
C LYS A 105 -0.48 -16.29 -20.58
N ALA A 106 -0.84 -15.59 -21.65
CA ALA A 106 -1.91 -16.04 -22.54
C ALA A 106 -1.57 -17.47 -23.02
N PRO A 107 -2.56 -18.37 -23.08
CA PRO A 107 -2.32 -19.70 -23.60
C PRO A 107 -1.78 -19.63 -25.03
N TRP A 108 -0.78 -20.46 -25.35
CA TRP A 108 -0.09 -20.50 -26.65
C TRP A 108 -1.05 -20.66 -27.85
N TRP A 109 -2.23 -21.24 -27.65
CA TRP A 109 -3.26 -21.43 -28.68
C TRP A 109 -4.03 -20.15 -29.07
N LYS A 110 -3.88 -19.04 -28.33
CA LYS A 110 -4.46 -17.73 -28.71
C LYS A 110 -3.57 -16.89 -29.63
N ILE A 111 -2.35 -17.34 -29.94
CA ILE A 111 -1.38 -16.62 -30.80
C ILE A 111 -1.58 -16.97 -32.29
N TRP A 112 -2.39 -17.99 -32.59
CA TRP A 112 -2.62 -18.52 -33.94
C TRP A 112 -4.02 -18.21 -34.46
N LYS A 113 -4.44 -16.94 -34.45
CA LYS A 113 -5.65 -16.50 -35.15
C LYS A 113 -5.40 -15.22 -35.93
#